data_AF-A0A943PST5-F1
#
_entry.id   AF-A0A943PST5-F1
#
_cell.length_a   1.000
_cell.length_b   1.000
_cell.length_c   1.000
_cell.angle_alpha   90.00
_cell.angle_beta   90.00
_cell.angle_gamma   90.00
#
_symmetry.space_group_name_H-M   'P 1'
#
loop_
_entity.id
_entity.type
_entity.pdbx_description
1 polymer ?
#
loop_
_entity_poly.entity_id
_entity_poly.type
_entity_poly.pdbx_seq_one_letter_code
_entity_poly.pdbx_strand_id
1 'polypeptide(L)'
;MNISVEKVAFSERTNLEKLLQLYLHDLSLYFPITFDSKVCEYEYDLNKYFDNNYAYFIKSGNDILGFVLVDDNSANNYEISEMFVLNNYKGKKVGEEAVKKIFDIYKGNWTIKAVPLSPKAESFWKKTVNNYTNGNFKLEHTGKYNRAELYFKNN
;
A
#
# COMPACT_ATOMS: atom_id res chain seq x y z
N MET A 1 4.62 -18.34 -7.97
CA MET A 1 4.30 -17.08 -8.68
C MET A 1 5.51 -16.19 -8.54
N ASN A 2 6.03 -15.60 -9.61
CA ASN A 2 7.19 -14.72 -9.50
C ASN A 2 6.71 -13.28 -9.35
N ILE A 3 6.77 -12.74 -8.14
CA ILE A 3 6.25 -11.40 -7.85
C ILE A 3 7.30 -10.34 -8.19
N SER A 4 6.88 -9.32 -8.91
CA SER A 4 7.66 -8.11 -9.17
C SER A 4 6.86 -6.86 -8.80
N VAL A 5 7.57 -5.76 -8.61
CA VAL A 5 6.98 -4.43 -8.51
C VAL A 5 7.53 -3.59 -9.66
N GLU A 6 6.65 -2.89 -10.37
CA GLU A 6 6.99 -2.07 -11.53
C GLU A 6 6.43 -0.68 -11.34
N LYS A 7 7.27 0.35 -11.51
CA LYS A 7 6.84 1.74 -11.33
C LYS A 7 5.77 2.07 -12.37
N VAL A 8 4.65 2.62 -11.92
CA VAL A 8 3.53 2.98 -12.81
C VAL A 8 3.95 4.18 -13.65
N ALA A 9 3.94 4.03 -14.98
CA ALA A 9 4.15 5.15 -15.88
C ALA A 9 2.90 6.05 -15.92
N PHE A 10 3.07 7.34 -16.21
CA PHE A 10 1.94 8.27 -16.35
C PHE A 10 0.91 7.78 -17.40
N SER A 11 1.38 7.15 -18.48
CA SER A 11 0.52 6.54 -19.51
C SER A 11 -0.36 5.40 -18.98
N GLU A 12 -0.03 4.79 -17.84
CA GLU A 12 -0.78 3.70 -17.23
C GLU A 12 -1.67 4.18 -16.06
N ARG A 13 -1.77 5.49 -15.84
CA ARG A 13 -2.54 6.10 -14.75
C ARG A 13 -3.97 5.57 -14.67
N THR A 14 -4.66 5.42 -15.80
CA THR A 14 -6.04 4.92 -15.84
C THR A 14 -6.17 3.48 -15.32
N ASN A 15 -5.14 2.64 -15.45
CA ASN A 15 -5.15 1.29 -14.87
C ASN A 15 -5.04 1.36 -13.35
N LEU A 16 -4.19 2.26 -12.83
CA LEU A 16 -4.07 2.51 -11.40
C LEU A 16 -5.36 3.08 -10.81
N GLU A 17 -6.00 4.04 -11.48
CA GLU A 17 -7.29 4.62 -11.09
C GLU A 17 -8.36 3.52 -10.95
N LYS A 18 -8.49 2.64 -11.93
CA LYS A 18 -9.45 1.51 -11.88
C LYS A 18 -9.19 0.56 -10.72
N LEU A 19 -7.93 0.23 -10.43
CA LEU A 19 -7.59 -0.61 -9.29
C LEU A 19 -7.84 0.11 -7.96
N LEU A 20 -7.59 1.41 -7.91
CA LEU A 20 -7.86 2.23 -6.74
C LEU A 20 -9.36 2.27 -6.43
N GLN A 21 -10.24 2.30 -7.43
CA GLN A 21 -11.68 2.20 -7.20
C GLN A 21 -12.06 0.89 -6.50
N LEU A 22 -11.45 -0.25 -6.86
CA LEU A 22 -11.66 -1.53 -6.16
C LEU A 22 -11.14 -1.47 -4.71
N TYR A 23 -10.01 -0.81 -4.50
CA TYR A 23 -9.44 -0.62 -3.16
C TYR A 23 -10.36 0.23 -2.26
N LEU A 24 -10.81 1.38 -2.76
CA LEU A 24 -11.68 2.30 -2.03
C LEU A 24 -13.04 1.64 -1.76
N HIS A 25 -13.54 0.83 -2.68
CA HIS A 25 -14.71 0.00 -2.44
C HIS A 25 -14.50 -0.99 -1.27
N ASP A 26 -13.39 -1.73 -1.26
CA ASP A 26 -13.01 -2.64 -0.16
C ASP A 26 -12.88 -1.87 1.18
N LEU A 27 -12.31 -0.65 1.16
CA LEU A 27 -12.15 0.19 2.35
C LEU A 27 -13.48 0.73 2.89
N SER A 28 -14.45 0.98 2.01
CA SER A 28 -15.75 1.54 2.38
C SER A 28 -16.54 0.65 3.36
N LEU A 29 -16.13 -0.61 3.54
CA LEU A 29 -16.63 -1.52 4.58
C LEU A 29 -16.27 -1.08 6.01
N TYR A 30 -15.17 -0.33 6.19
CA TYR A 30 -14.65 0.03 7.52
C TYR A 30 -15.02 1.46 7.92
N PHE A 31 -15.16 2.37 6.97
CA PHE A 31 -15.57 3.75 7.21
C PHE A 31 -16.15 4.39 5.94
N PRO A 32 -16.99 5.44 6.07
CA PRO A 32 -17.56 6.13 4.93
C PRO A 32 -16.49 6.77 4.04
N ILE A 33 -16.58 6.55 2.74
CA ILE A 33 -15.78 7.19 1.70
C ILE A 33 -16.73 7.83 0.70
N THR A 34 -16.47 9.07 0.32
CA THR A 34 -17.30 9.81 -0.64
C THR A 34 -17.25 9.13 -2.01
N PHE A 35 -18.42 8.83 -2.55
CA PHE A 35 -18.61 8.29 -3.89
C PHE A 35 -19.42 9.28 -4.73
N ASP A 36 -18.87 9.71 -5.86
CA ASP A 36 -19.57 10.56 -6.83
C ASP A 36 -20.36 9.67 -7.80
N SER A 37 -21.69 9.66 -7.64
CA SER A 37 -22.59 8.89 -8.49
C SER A 37 -22.72 9.43 -9.93
N LYS A 38 -22.27 10.65 -10.22
CA LYS A 38 -22.34 11.22 -11.58
C LYS A 38 -21.26 10.65 -12.49
N VAL A 39 -20.07 10.45 -11.95
CA VAL A 39 -18.92 9.85 -12.66
C VAL A 39 -18.69 8.39 -12.27
N CYS A 40 -19.40 7.89 -11.25
CA CYS A 40 -19.32 6.52 -10.72
C CYS A 40 -17.94 6.17 -10.12
N GLU A 41 -17.34 7.11 -9.38
CA GLU A 41 -16.00 6.96 -8.80
C GLU A 41 -15.95 7.47 -7.35
N TYR A 42 -15.13 6.83 -6.53
CA TYR A 42 -14.66 7.36 -5.26
C TYR A 42 -13.60 8.44 -5.51
N GLU A 43 -13.66 9.52 -4.73
CA GLU A 43 -12.72 10.63 -4.81
C GLU A 43 -11.37 10.25 -4.19
N TYR A 44 -10.28 10.46 -4.95
CA TYR A 44 -8.91 10.31 -4.45
C TYR A 44 -7.90 11.00 -5.37
N ASP A 45 -6.95 11.75 -4.79
CA ASP A 45 -5.92 12.44 -5.56
C ASP A 45 -4.67 11.56 -5.78
N LEU A 46 -4.52 11.08 -7.02
CA LEU A 46 -3.34 10.31 -7.45
C LEU A 46 -2.20 11.17 -8.00
N ASN A 47 -2.40 12.47 -8.24
CA ASN A 47 -1.42 13.30 -8.95
C ASN A 47 -0.05 13.27 -8.28
N LYS A 48 -0.03 13.35 -6.93
CA LYS A 48 1.21 13.36 -6.15
C LYS A 48 2.13 12.16 -6.41
N TYR A 49 1.60 10.99 -6.79
CA TYR A 49 2.38 9.77 -7.08
C TYR A 49 3.03 9.72 -8.46
N PHE A 50 2.80 10.75 -9.29
CA PHE A 50 3.47 10.95 -10.56
C PHE A 50 4.47 12.12 -10.55
N ASP A 51 4.42 12.96 -9.50
CA ASP A 51 5.29 14.12 -9.34
C ASP A 51 6.47 13.80 -8.40
N ASN A 52 6.19 13.61 -7.11
CA ASN A 52 7.21 13.49 -6.05
C ASN A 52 7.13 12.18 -5.26
N ASN A 53 6.00 11.48 -5.34
CA ASN A 53 5.78 10.19 -4.69
C ASN A 53 5.83 9.07 -5.73
N TYR A 54 5.61 7.83 -5.29
CA TYR A 54 5.78 6.67 -6.17
C TYR A 54 4.55 5.77 -6.17
N ALA A 55 4.10 5.40 -7.36
CA ALA A 55 3.14 4.33 -7.56
C ALA A 55 3.83 3.12 -8.19
N TYR A 56 3.48 1.92 -7.72
CA TYR A 56 3.95 0.65 -8.24
C TYR A 56 2.80 -0.30 -8.51
N PHE A 57 2.82 -0.99 -9.66
CA PHE A 57 2.01 -2.20 -9.86
C PHE A 57 2.70 -3.39 -9.21
N ILE A 58 1.90 -4.25 -8.60
CA ILE A 58 2.32 -5.59 -8.18
C ILE A 58 2.03 -6.54 -9.34
N LYS A 59 3.04 -7.23 -9.87
CA LYS A 59 2.89 -8.05 -11.08
C LYS A 59 3.36 -9.48 -10.89
N SER A 60 2.86 -10.36 -11.76
CA SER A 60 3.42 -11.68 -12.02
C SER A 60 3.48 -11.89 -13.54
N GLY A 61 4.65 -11.71 -14.13
CA GLY A 61 4.76 -11.59 -15.58
C GLY A 61 4.04 -10.34 -16.07
N ASN A 62 3.09 -10.50 -16.99
CA ASN A 62 2.31 -9.37 -17.54
C ASN A 62 1.06 -9.04 -16.72
N ASP A 63 0.65 -9.91 -15.79
CA ASP A 63 -0.59 -9.72 -15.04
C ASP A 63 -0.41 -8.72 -13.90
N ILE A 64 -1.33 -7.76 -13.80
CA ILE A 64 -1.42 -6.83 -12.66
C ILE A 64 -2.23 -7.49 -11.56
N LEU A 65 -1.64 -7.61 -10.38
CA LEU A 65 -2.21 -8.26 -9.20
C LEU A 65 -2.69 -7.26 -8.14
N GLY A 66 -2.30 -6.00 -8.27
CA GLY A 66 -2.54 -4.94 -7.30
C GLY A 66 -1.59 -3.76 -7.46
N PHE A 67 -1.50 -2.92 -6.44
CA PHE A 67 -0.60 -1.78 -6.41
C PHE A 67 -0.05 -1.47 -5.01
N VAL A 68 1.02 -0.68 -4.96
CA VAL A 68 1.56 -0.05 -3.75
C VAL A 68 1.78 1.43 -4.06
N LEU A 69 1.30 2.30 -3.18
CA LEU A 69 1.57 3.74 -3.19
C LEU A 69 2.53 4.09 -2.06
N VAL A 70 3.58 4.83 -2.38
CA VAL A 70 4.64 5.20 -1.45
C VAL A 70 4.79 6.72 -1.45
N ASP A 71 4.61 7.34 -0.28
CA ASP A 71 4.94 8.75 -0.07
C ASP A 71 6.44 8.90 0.24
N ASP A 72 7.11 9.83 -0.45
CA ASP A 72 8.49 10.23 -0.16
C ASP A 72 8.47 11.51 0.69
N ASN A 73 8.63 11.34 2.00
CA ASN A 73 8.61 12.45 2.96
C ASN A 73 9.98 13.15 3.04
N SER A 74 10.87 12.95 2.06
CA SER A 74 12.24 13.47 2.01
C SER A 74 13.15 12.93 3.12
N ALA A 75 14.46 13.18 2.99
CA ALA A 75 15.48 12.75 3.95
C ALA A 75 15.43 11.25 4.30
N ASN A 76 15.19 10.41 3.28
CA ASN A 76 15.03 8.96 3.41
C ASN A 76 13.93 8.55 4.41
N ASN A 77 12.83 9.30 4.46
CA ASN A 77 11.63 8.93 5.20
C ASN A 77 10.53 8.54 4.22
N TYR A 78 10.05 7.32 4.34
CA TYR A 78 9.07 6.74 3.42
C TYR A 78 7.83 6.29 4.17
N GLU A 79 6.67 6.40 3.53
CA GLU A 79 5.42 5.83 4.01
C GLU A 79 4.79 4.97 2.92
N ILE A 80 4.36 3.74 3.25
CA ILE A 80 3.39 3.05 2.39
C ILE A 80 2.02 3.62 2.73
N SER A 81 1.54 4.51 1.87
CA SER A 81 0.28 5.22 2.06
C SER A 81 -0.89 4.28 1.81
N GLU A 82 -0.87 3.58 0.67
CA GLU A 82 -1.93 2.67 0.27
C GLU A 82 -1.37 1.41 -0.36
N MET A 83 -2.07 0.29 -0.15
CA MET A 83 -1.72 -0.98 -0.76
C MET A 83 -2.96 -1.80 -1.05
N PHE A 84 -3.01 -2.38 -2.24
CA PHE A 84 -4.09 -3.25 -2.65
C PHE A 84 -3.58 -4.49 -3.38
N VAL A 85 -4.23 -5.62 -3.12
CA VAL A 85 -4.02 -6.89 -3.83
C VAL A 85 -5.40 -7.44 -4.16
N LEU A 86 -5.63 -7.82 -5.41
CA LEU A 86 -6.91 -8.39 -5.84
C LEU A 86 -7.26 -9.64 -5.02
N ASN A 87 -8.55 -9.85 -4.76
CA ASN A 87 -9.05 -10.92 -3.88
C ASN A 87 -8.53 -12.31 -4.26
N ASN A 88 -8.43 -12.63 -5.57
CA ASN A 88 -7.92 -13.91 -6.07
C ASN A 88 -6.45 -14.19 -5.71
N TYR A 89 -5.68 -13.17 -5.32
CA TYR A 89 -4.26 -13.25 -4.98
C TYR A 89 -3.99 -13.07 -3.48
N LYS A 90 -5.01 -12.73 -2.68
CA LYS A 90 -4.89 -12.66 -1.21
C LYS A 90 -4.58 -14.06 -0.64
N GLY A 91 -3.79 -14.11 0.43
CA GLY A 91 -3.36 -15.38 1.07
C GLY A 91 -2.22 -16.12 0.35
N LYS A 92 -1.77 -15.66 -0.82
CA LYS A 92 -0.71 -16.30 -1.63
C LYS A 92 0.65 -15.61 -1.51
N LYS A 93 0.91 -14.91 -0.40
CA LYS A 93 2.13 -14.10 -0.11
C LYS A 93 2.45 -12.96 -1.10
N VAL A 94 1.63 -12.73 -2.13
CA VAL A 94 1.80 -11.66 -3.13
C VAL A 94 2.08 -10.30 -2.50
N GLY A 95 1.27 -9.89 -1.52
CA GLY A 95 1.46 -8.61 -0.86
C GLY A 95 2.75 -8.53 -0.03
N GLU A 96 3.07 -9.60 0.72
CA GLU A 96 4.28 -9.64 1.54
C GLU A 96 5.53 -9.53 0.65
N GLU A 97 5.58 -10.26 -0.46
CA GLU A 97 6.71 -10.22 -1.40
C GLU A 97 6.84 -8.86 -2.10
N ALA A 98 5.73 -8.25 -2.50
CA ALA A 98 5.73 -6.94 -3.13
C ALA A 98 6.27 -5.85 -2.19
N VAL A 99 5.78 -5.81 -0.94
CA VAL A 99 6.21 -4.85 0.07
C VAL A 99 7.69 -4.99 0.41
N LYS A 100 8.19 -6.21 0.57
CA LYS A 100 9.63 -6.42 0.82
C LYS A 100 10.50 -5.87 -0.31
N LYS A 101 10.08 -6.04 -1.57
CA LYS A 101 10.78 -5.45 -2.73
C LYS A 101 10.77 -3.92 -2.69
N ILE A 102 9.66 -3.30 -2.29
CA ILE A 102 9.58 -1.84 -2.10
C ILE A 102 10.57 -1.38 -1.02
N PHE A 103 10.62 -2.08 0.12
CA PHE A 103 11.62 -1.81 1.15
C PHE A 103 13.06 -2.02 0.65
N ASP A 104 13.28 -2.96 -0.28
CA ASP A 104 14.61 -3.18 -0.85
C ASP A 104 15.02 -2.11 -1.87
N ILE A 105 14.07 -1.49 -2.57
CA ILE A 105 14.30 -0.36 -3.46
C ILE A 105 14.68 0.90 -2.67
N TYR A 106 14.00 1.17 -1.55
CA TYR A 106 14.21 2.39 -0.76
C TYR A 106 14.70 2.09 0.65
N LYS A 107 15.93 2.53 0.93
CA LYS A 107 16.58 2.40 2.25
C LYS A 107 16.37 3.68 3.06
N GLY A 108 15.81 3.54 4.26
CA GLY A 108 15.45 4.69 5.08
C GLY A 108 14.63 4.33 6.31
N ASN A 109 13.97 5.35 6.85
CA ASN A 109 12.99 5.19 7.91
C ASN A 109 11.61 4.97 7.27
N TRP A 110 10.91 3.95 7.71
CA TRP A 110 9.61 3.56 7.19
C TRP A 110 8.53 3.82 8.23
N THR A 111 7.41 4.38 7.77
CA THR A 111 6.14 4.45 8.49
C THR A 111 5.08 3.68 7.72
N ILE A 112 4.31 2.87 8.41
CA ILE A 112 3.19 2.14 7.83
C ILE A 112 2.00 2.32 8.75
N LYS A 113 0.88 2.81 8.20
CA LYS A 113 -0.34 3.01 8.96
C LYS A 113 -1.42 2.03 8.47
N ALA A 114 -1.68 0.98 9.24
CA ALA A 114 -2.69 -0.02 8.88
C ALA A 114 -4.07 0.63 8.75
N VAL A 115 -4.91 0.13 7.85
CA VAL A 115 -6.32 0.58 7.75
C VAL A 115 -6.98 0.40 9.13
N PRO A 116 -7.56 1.47 9.72
CA PRO A 116 -8.18 1.37 11.04
C PRO A 116 -9.37 0.42 10.99
N LEU A 117 -9.68 -0.21 12.13
CA LEU A 117 -10.79 -1.17 12.27
C LEU A 117 -10.70 -2.43 11.39
N SER A 118 -9.55 -2.67 10.75
CA SER A 118 -9.29 -3.89 9.96
C SER A 118 -8.27 -4.79 10.66
N PRO A 119 -8.70 -5.79 11.47
CA PRO A 119 -7.80 -6.77 12.08
C PRO A 119 -6.94 -7.51 11.04
N LYS A 120 -7.49 -7.68 9.83
CA LYS A 120 -6.80 -8.30 8.70
C LYS A 120 -5.63 -7.43 8.21
N ALA A 121 -5.83 -6.12 8.06
CA ALA A 121 -4.77 -5.21 7.65
C ALA A 121 -3.68 -5.09 8.72
N GLU A 122 -4.06 -4.95 9.99
CA GLU A 122 -3.09 -4.91 11.09
C GLU A 122 -2.25 -6.19 11.17
N SER A 123 -2.90 -7.36 11.09
CA SER A 123 -2.21 -8.65 11.11
C SER A 123 -1.26 -8.82 9.92
N PHE A 124 -1.68 -8.36 8.73
CA PHE A 124 -0.84 -8.37 7.54
C PHE A 124 0.43 -7.53 7.73
N TRP A 125 0.30 -6.30 8.22
CA TRP A 125 1.44 -5.39 8.40
C TRP A 125 2.39 -5.87 9.49
N LYS A 126 1.86 -6.27 10.66
CA LYS A 126 2.64 -6.88 11.74
C LYS A 126 3.50 -8.03 11.23
N LYS A 127 2.88 -8.99 10.53
CA LYS A 127 3.59 -10.15 10.00
C LYS A 127 4.65 -9.75 8.97
N THR A 128 4.28 -8.90 8.01
CA THR A 128 5.16 -8.52 6.89
C THR A 128 6.39 -7.76 7.39
N VAL A 129 6.19 -6.75 8.25
CA VAL A 129 7.28 -5.96 8.83
C VAL A 129 8.14 -6.83 9.73
N ASN A 130 7.55 -7.63 10.63
CA ASN A 130 8.29 -8.55 11.48
C ASN A 130 9.20 -9.48 10.66
N ASN A 131 8.67 -10.06 9.58
CA ASN A 131 9.43 -10.97 8.71
C ASN A 131 10.52 -10.27 7.91
N TYR A 132 10.39 -8.97 7.63
CA TYR A 132 11.40 -8.20 6.91
C TYR A 132 12.53 -7.74 7.85
N THR A 133 12.16 -7.26 9.04
CA THR A 133 13.10 -6.66 9.99
C THR A 133 13.65 -7.64 11.02
N ASN A 134 13.26 -8.92 10.95
CA ASN A 134 13.52 -9.93 11.98
C ASN A 134 13.09 -9.47 13.38
N GLY A 135 11.88 -8.88 13.46
CA GLY A 135 11.31 -8.35 14.70
C GLY A 135 11.80 -6.97 15.11
N ASN A 136 12.73 -6.35 14.38
CA ASN A 136 13.26 -5.02 14.69
C ASN A 136 12.34 -3.90 14.14
N PHE A 137 11.20 -3.69 14.78
CA PHE A 137 10.29 -2.59 14.47
C PHE A 137 9.55 -2.14 15.72
N LYS A 138 9.07 -0.90 15.71
CA LYS A 138 8.17 -0.34 16.72
C LYS A 138 6.73 -0.48 16.21
N LEU A 139 5.82 -0.84 17.10
CA LEU A 139 4.39 -0.81 16.86
C LEU A 139 3.76 0.12 17.89
N GLU A 140 2.95 1.06 17.42
CA GLU A 140 2.13 1.91 18.27
C GLU A 140 0.68 1.88 17.78
N HIS A 141 -0.25 2.14 18.68
CA HIS A 141 -1.64 2.38 18.32
C HIS A 141 -2.00 3.82 18.68
N THR A 142 -2.36 4.61 17.67
CA THR A 142 -2.50 6.06 17.81
C THR A 142 -3.79 6.57 17.15
N GLY A 143 -4.13 7.83 17.45
CA GLY A 143 -5.20 8.56 16.77
C GLY A 143 -6.61 8.01 16.97
N LYS A 144 -7.52 8.45 16.10
CA LYS A 144 -8.92 7.98 16.08
C LYS A 144 -8.95 6.52 15.60
N TYR A 145 -9.74 5.68 16.27
CA TYR A 145 -9.89 4.24 16.01
C TYR A 145 -8.69 3.35 16.36
N ASN A 146 -7.76 3.84 17.21
CA ASN A 146 -6.64 3.03 17.70
C ASN A 146 -5.85 2.41 16.53
N ARG A 147 -5.46 3.23 15.55
CA ARG A 147 -4.85 2.79 14.30
C ARG A 147 -3.46 2.22 14.58
N ALA A 148 -3.18 1.03 14.09
CA ALA A 148 -1.85 0.44 14.21
C ALA A 148 -0.86 1.15 13.26
N GLU A 149 0.19 1.71 13.82
CA GLU A 149 1.30 2.34 13.11
C GLU A 149 2.61 1.58 13.40
N LEU A 150 3.32 1.21 12.34
CA LEU A 150 4.57 0.46 12.41
C LEU A 150 5.71 1.34 11.90
N TYR A 151 6.81 1.34 12.65
CA TYR A 151 8.01 2.12 12.33
C TYR A 151 9.23 1.22 12.35
N PHE A 152 10.07 1.32 11.32
CA PHE A 152 11.36 0.65 11.30
C PHE A 152 12.36 1.41 10.44
N LYS A 153 13.61 0.97 10.47
CA LYS A 153 14.69 1.50 9.64
C LYS A 153 15.37 0.36 8.89
N ASN A 154 15.63 0.54 7.60
CA ASN A 154 16.45 -0.37 6.81
C ASN A 154 17.60 0.41 6.17
N ASN A 155 18.83 0.09 6.57
CA ASN A 155 20.06 0.66 5.99
C ASN A 155 20.73 -0.37 5.08
#